data_AF-A0A382R814-F1
#
_entry.id   AF-A0A382R814-F1
#
_cell.length_a   1.000
_cell.length_b   1.000
_cell.length_c   1.000
_cell.angle_alpha   90.00
_cell.angle_beta   90.00
_cell.angle_gamma   90.00
#
_symmetry.space_group_name_H-M   'P 1'
#
loop_
_entity.id
_entity.type
_entity.pdbx_description
1 polymer ?
#
loop_
_entity_poly.entity_id
_entity_poly.type
_entity_poly.pdbx_seq_one_letter_code
_entity_poly.pdbx_strand_id
1 'polypeptide(L)'
;MPSNYLPTSYQEFIHLSRYSRWLPEEERRETWDETVGRYFDFFEEHLNEFHGYKLTKQLRNSLEEAVLSQRIMPSMRCLMTAGEALKRENIAGYNCSYVAVDRVQAFDEILYVLMNGTGVGFSVERQYINELPRIAEEFFPSDTVIMVADSKLGWAKAFKELIGMLYIGQIPRWDLSKIRPAGAPLKTFGGRASGPEPLEALFEFAVQTFKLAYGRKLSSLEAHDIVCKIAEIVVVGGVRRSALISLSNVSDDRMRDAKSGQWWQNNNQRALANNSACYTEKPDMGIFMNEWKALYDSKSGER
;
A
#
# COMPACT_ATOMS: atom_id res chain seq x y z
N MET A 1 -9.04 33.53 4.82
CA MET A 1 -10.22 33.89 4.01
C MET A 1 -10.31 32.87 2.90
N PRO A 2 -11.52 32.46 2.47
CA PRO A 2 -11.69 31.55 1.35
C PRO A 2 -10.87 32.02 0.14
N SER A 3 -10.04 31.15 -0.42
CA SER A 3 -9.41 31.36 -1.72
C SER A 3 -10.52 31.56 -2.77
N ASN A 4 -10.31 32.47 -3.73
CA ASN A 4 -11.24 32.65 -4.85
C ASN A 4 -11.49 31.35 -5.64
N TYR A 5 -10.59 30.38 -5.53
CA TYR A 5 -10.64 29.11 -6.25
C TYR A 5 -11.17 27.93 -5.42
N LEU A 6 -11.14 28.00 -4.09
CA LEU A 6 -11.71 26.97 -3.20
C LEU A 6 -12.87 27.60 -2.39
N PRO A 7 -14.11 27.59 -2.93
CA PRO A 7 -15.18 28.45 -2.44
C PRO A 7 -15.73 28.08 -1.05
N THR A 8 -15.39 26.90 -0.52
CA THR A 8 -15.85 26.44 0.79
C THR A 8 -14.68 26.15 1.73
N SER A 9 -14.84 26.46 3.02
CA SER A 9 -13.84 26.12 4.05
C SER A 9 -13.55 24.62 4.12
N TYR A 10 -14.51 23.79 3.72
CA TYR A 10 -14.32 22.34 3.66
C TYR A 10 -13.31 21.96 2.55
N GLN A 11 -13.40 22.55 1.36
CA GLN A 11 -12.44 22.31 0.29
C GLN A 11 -11.04 22.79 0.67
N GLU A 12 -10.93 23.97 1.29
CA GLU A 12 -9.65 24.48 1.80
C GLU A 12 -9.04 23.54 2.83
N PHE A 13 -9.84 23.05 3.77
CA PHE A 13 -9.38 22.09 4.77
C PHE A 13 -8.87 20.79 4.11
N ILE A 14 -9.59 20.26 3.12
CA ILE A 14 -9.19 19.05 2.41
C ILE A 14 -7.87 19.28 1.64
N HIS A 15 -7.73 20.41 0.94
CA HIS A 15 -6.49 20.76 0.25
C HIS A 15 -5.31 20.87 1.24
N LEU A 16 -5.45 21.69 2.28
CA LEU A 16 -4.40 21.93 3.28
C LEU A 16 -3.98 20.64 4.00
N SER A 17 -4.94 19.77 4.30
CA SER A 17 -4.68 18.57 5.10
C SER A 17 -4.22 17.35 4.29
N ARG A 18 -4.30 17.36 2.95
CA ARG A 18 -4.02 16.18 2.11
C ARG A 18 -3.09 16.42 0.92
N TYR A 19 -3.15 17.60 0.29
CA TYR A 19 -2.46 17.85 -0.99
C TYR A 19 -1.37 18.91 -0.88
N SER A 20 -1.56 19.88 0.01
CA SER A 20 -0.60 20.95 0.26
C SER A 20 0.66 20.44 0.97
N ARG A 21 1.84 20.84 0.47
CA ARG A 21 3.14 20.54 1.10
C ARG A 21 3.61 21.63 2.05
N TRP A 22 4.48 21.27 2.99
CA TRP A 22 5.17 22.23 3.84
C TRP A 22 6.31 22.88 3.04
N LEU A 23 6.39 24.20 3.07
CA LEU A 23 7.45 25.01 2.49
C LEU A 23 8.35 25.49 3.64
N PRO A 24 9.54 24.89 3.86
CA PRO A 24 10.38 25.21 5.01
C PRO A 24 10.83 26.67 5.06
N GLU A 25 11.13 27.26 3.91
CA GLU A 25 11.62 28.64 3.79
C GLU A 25 10.54 29.68 4.10
N GLU A 26 9.28 29.35 3.80
CA GLU A 26 8.12 30.23 3.99
C GLU A 26 7.38 29.96 5.31
N GLU A 27 7.82 28.97 6.09
CA GLU A 27 7.20 28.50 7.34
C GLU A 27 5.68 28.29 7.26
N ARG A 28 5.19 27.83 6.10
CA ARG A 28 3.77 27.59 5.86
C ARG A 28 3.53 26.43 4.90
N ARG A 29 2.26 26.12 4.70
CA ARG A 29 1.79 25.16 3.70
C ARG A 29 1.53 25.84 2.36
N GLU A 30 1.68 25.09 1.27
CA GLU A 30 1.31 25.53 -0.08
C GLU A 30 -0.14 26.01 -0.11
N THR A 31 -0.39 27.10 -0.84
CA THR A 31 -1.74 27.50 -1.28
C THR A 31 -2.21 26.62 -2.44
N TRP A 32 -3.48 26.77 -2.84
CA TRP A 32 -4.04 25.96 -3.93
C TRP A 32 -3.32 26.21 -5.26
N ASP A 33 -3.05 27.48 -5.56
CA ASP A 33 -2.31 27.91 -6.74
C ASP A 33 -0.87 27.38 -6.75
N GLU A 34 -0.17 27.40 -5.63
CA GLU A 34 1.17 26.80 -5.52
C GLU A 34 1.16 25.28 -5.74
N THR A 35 0.17 24.57 -5.18
CA THR A 35 0.00 23.12 -5.40
C THR A 35 -0.27 22.79 -6.87
N VAL A 36 -1.14 23.57 -7.54
CA VAL A 36 -1.45 23.39 -8.96
C VAL A 36 -0.25 23.76 -9.83
N GLY A 37 0.44 24.86 -9.54
CA GLY A 37 1.67 25.27 -10.22
C GLY A 37 2.73 24.17 -10.18
N ARG A 38 3.00 23.62 -8.99
CA ARG A 38 3.93 22.48 -8.81
C ARG A 38 3.57 21.26 -9.68
N TYR A 39 2.28 20.98 -9.84
CA TYR A 39 1.83 19.90 -10.73
C TYR A 39 2.19 20.19 -12.18
N PHE A 40 1.90 21.39 -12.68
CA PHE A 40 2.19 21.77 -14.06
C PHE A 40 3.68 21.89 -14.34
N ASP A 41 4.46 22.44 -13.41
CA ASP A 41 5.92 22.52 -13.52
C ASP A 41 6.53 21.12 -13.71
N PHE A 42 6.12 20.17 -12.86
CA PHE A 42 6.61 18.79 -12.97
C PHE A 42 6.27 18.17 -14.33
N PHE A 43 5.03 18.31 -14.82
CA PHE A 43 4.63 17.68 -16.07
C PHE A 43 5.19 18.40 -17.31
N GLU A 44 5.40 19.71 -17.26
CA GLU A 44 6.08 20.44 -18.35
C GLU A 44 7.53 19.95 -18.51
N GLU A 45 8.26 19.82 -17.40
CA GLU A 45 9.61 19.24 -17.40
C GLU A 45 9.59 17.79 -17.88
N HIS A 46 8.71 16.95 -17.31
CA HIS A 46 8.62 15.54 -17.64
C HIS A 46 8.27 15.28 -19.11
N LEU A 47 7.32 16.03 -19.67
CA LEU A 47 6.93 15.91 -21.09
C LEU A 47 8.06 16.32 -22.02
N ASN A 48 8.82 17.36 -21.65
CA ASN A 48 9.96 17.79 -22.44
C ASN A 48 11.10 16.77 -22.39
N GLU A 49 11.47 16.29 -21.19
CA GLU A 49 12.58 15.36 -20.98
C GLU A 49 12.33 13.96 -21.59
N PHE A 50 11.15 13.39 -21.36
CA PHE A 50 10.87 11.99 -21.73
C PHE A 50 10.14 11.83 -23.06
N HIS A 51 9.50 12.89 -23.56
CA HIS A 51 8.68 12.83 -24.77
C HIS A 51 9.03 13.90 -25.81
N GLY A 52 10.00 14.78 -25.54
CA GLY A 52 10.38 15.87 -26.45
C GLY A 52 9.24 16.86 -26.72
N TYR A 53 8.21 16.86 -25.88
CA TYR A 53 7.03 17.69 -26.05
C TYR A 53 7.15 18.96 -25.23
N LYS A 54 7.17 20.11 -25.92
CA LYS A 54 7.19 21.42 -25.29
C LYS A 54 5.77 21.95 -25.11
N LEU A 55 5.33 22.05 -23.86
CA LEU A 55 4.04 22.65 -23.54
C LEU A 55 4.06 24.14 -23.89
N THR A 56 3.07 24.61 -24.66
CA THR A 56 2.97 26.04 -24.99
C THR A 56 2.40 26.82 -23.81
N LYS A 57 2.88 28.06 -23.60
CA LYS A 57 2.39 28.93 -22.53
C LYS A 57 0.86 29.13 -22.58
N GLN A 58 0.30 29.25 -23.79
CA GLN A 58 -1.14 29.40 -23.98
C GLN A 58 -1.91 28.16 -23.50
N LEU A 59 -1.44 26.96 -23.87
CA LEU A 59 -2.08 25.72 -23.46
C LEU A 59 -1.93 25.50 -21.95
N ARG A 60 -0.72 25.70 -21.40
CA ARG A 60 -0.46 25.61 -19.96
C ARG A 60 -1.42 26.49 -19.17
N ASN A 61 -1.49 27.79 -19.49
CA ASN A 61 -2.38 28.74 -18.80
C ASN A 61 -3.85 28.31 -18.87
N SER A 62 -4.29 27.81 -20.03
CA SER A 62 -5.69 27.36 -20.20
C SER A 62 -6.05 26.15 -19.34
N LEU A 63 -5.12 25.20 -19.21
CA LEU A 63 -5.28 24.00 -18.40
C LEU A 63 -5.17 24.32 -16.91
N GLU A 64 -4.19 25.14 -16.55
CA GLU A 64 -3.94 25.58 -15.17
C GLU A 64 -5.16 26.34 -14.62
N GLU A 65 -5.69 27.30 -15.36
CA GLU A 65 -6.92 28.00 -14.98
C GLU A 65 -8.13 27.05 -14.89
N ALA A 66 -8.23 26.04 -15.76
CA ALA A 66 -9.30 25.05 -15.69
C ALA A 66 -9.22 24.18 -14.42
N VAL A 67 -8.02 23.87 -13.93
CA VAL A 67 -7.81 23.16 -12.65
C VAL A 67 -8.05 24.09 -11.46
N LEU A 68 -7.52 25.32 -11.50
CA LEU A 68 -7.70 26.32 -10.44
C LEU A 68 -9.19 26.59 -10.22
N SER A 69 -9.95 26.85 -11.29
CA SER A 69 -11.41 27.07 -11.29
C SER A 69 -12.24 25.80 -11.06
N GLN A 70 -11.60 24.66 -10.81
CA GLN A 70 -12.24 23.36 -10.57
C GLN A 70 -13.15 22.87 -11.71
N ARG A 71 -12.96 23.36 -12.95
CA ARG A 71 -13.68 22.88 -14.15
C ARG A 71 -13.22 21.49 -14.57
N ILE A 72 -11.96 21.17 -14.30
CA ILE A 72 -11.37 19.85 -14.47
C ILE A 72 -10.53 19.49 -13.24
N MET A 73 -10.28 18.19 -13.04
CA MET A 73 -9.42 17.70 -11.97
C MET A 73 -8.35 16.76 -12.54
N PRO A 74 -7.06 17.03 -12.33
CA PRO A 74 -6.00 16.12 -12.75
C PRO A 74 -5.95 14.88 -11.85
N SER A 75 -5.00 13.98 -12.10
CA SER A 75 -4.71 12.89 -11.17
C SER A 75 -4.43 13.46 -9.77
N MET A 76 -5.36 13.22 -8.83
CA MET A 76 -5.20 13.60 -7.42
C MET A 76 -3.93 13.00 -6.82
N ARG A 77 -3.49 11.84 -7.32
CA ARG A 77 -2.23 11.23 -6.91
C ARG A 77 -1.04 12.09 -7.32
N CYS A 78 -1.00 12.49 -8.58
CA CYS A 78 0.09 13.32 -9.09
C CYS A 78 0.01 14.74 -8.51
N LEU A 79 -1.17 15.26 -8.19
CA LEU A 79 -1.31 16.53 -7.46
C LEU A 79 -0.60 16.48 -6.10
N MET A 80 -0.74 15.37 -5.37
CA MET A 80 -0.03 15.13 -4.12
C MET A 80 1.48 14.89 -4.32
N THR A 81 1.89 14.15 -5.35
CA THR A 81 3.24 13.58 -5.48
C THR A 81 4.16 14.29 -6.46
N ALA A 82 3.64 15.12 -7.37
CA ALA A 82 4.41 15.87 -8.37
C ALA A 82 5.58 16.65 -7.76
N GLY A 83 6.69 16.71 -8.47
CA GLY A 83 7.99 17.16 -7.97
C GLY A 83 8.86 15.98 -7.53
N GLU A 84 9.73 16.21 -6.55
CA GLU A 84 10.81 15.27 -6.20
C GLU A 84 10.36 13.85 -5.84
N ALA A 85 9.20 13.69 -5.19
CA ALA A 85 8.68 12.37 -4.86
C ALA A 85 8.38 11.54 -6.12
N LEU A 86 7.71 12.13 -7.11
CA LEU A 86 7.37 11.48 -8.37
C LEU A 86 8.58 11.37 -9.33
N LYS A 87 9.54 12.30 -9.26
CA LYS A 87 10.82 12.18 -10.00
C LYS A 87 11.63 10.97 -9.55
N ARG A 88 11.66 10.69 -8.24
CA ARG A 88 12.43 9.57 -7.68
C ARG A 88 11.78 8.21 -7.90
N GLU A 89 10.46 8.16 -7.88
CA GLU A 89 9.72 6.90 -7.89
C GLU A 89 8.41 7.05 -8.68
N ASN A 90 8.37 6.45 -9.86
CA ASN A 90 7.22 6.53 -10.75
C ASN A 90 6.00 5.79 -10.18
N ILE A 91 6.18 4.78 -9.32
CA ILE A 91 5.09 4.10 -8.61
C ILE A 91 4.21 5.10 -7.86
N ALA A 92 4.80 6.19 -7.36
CA ALA A 92 4.10 7.28 -6.69
C ALA A 92 3.00 7.93 -7.55
N GLY A 93 3.06 7.82 -8.88
CA GLY A 93 2.06 8.35 -9.80
C GLY A 93 0.83 7.45 -9.97
N TYR A 94 0.92 6.18 -9.58
CA TYR A 94 -0.16 5.22 -9.69
C TYR A 94 -1.02 5.20 -8.42
N ASN A 95 -2.34 5.20 -8.59
CA ASN A 95 -3.24 5.14 -7.44
C ASN A 95 -3.53 3.70 -6.98
N CYS A 96 -3.62 2.77 -7.92
CA CYS A 96 -3.93 1.36 -7.69
C CYS A 96 -2.99 0.47 -8.52
N SER A 97 -2.82 -0.77 -8.08
CA SER A 97 -2.02 -1.81 -8.73
C SER A 97 -2.64 -3.19 -8.44
N TYR A 98 -2.14 -4.23 -9.11
CA TYR A 98 -2.56 -5.60 -8.90
C TYR A 98 -1.37 -6.57 -8.89
N VAL A 99 -1.42 -7.60 -8.04
CA VAL A 99 -0.44 -8.70 -8.02
C VAL A 99 -1.09 -10.03 -7.59
N ALA A 100 -0.77 -11.12 -8.28
CA ALA A 100 -1.10 -12.45 -7.80
C ALA A 100 -0.03 -12.92 -6.80
N VAL A 101 -0.43 -13.57 -5.72
CA VAL A 101 0.51 -14.14 -4.75
C VAL A 101 0.91 -15.54 -5.21
N ASP A 102 1.69 -15.60 -6.29
CA ASP A 102 2.18 -16.81 -6.96
C ASP A 102 3.65 -17.12 -6.66
N ARG A 103 4.42 -16.10 -6.26
CA ARG A 103 5.84 -16.19 -5.95
C ARG A 103 6.19 -15.49 -4.65
N VAL A 104 7.31 -15.92 -4.07
CA VAL A 104 7.84 -15.42 -2.81
C VAL A 104 8.00 -13.91 -2.80
N GLN A 105 8.42 -13.32 -3.92
CA GLN A 105 8.72 -11.90 -4.00
C GLN A 105 7.46 -11.02 -4.05
N ALA A 106 6.26 -11.60 -4.21
CA ALA A 106 5.03 -10.83 -4.16
C ALA A 106 4.92 -10.07 -2.83
N PHE A 107 5.37 -10.65 -1.72
CA PHE A 107 5.28 -10.03 -0.40
C PHE A 107 6.12 -8.75 -0.27
N ASP A 108 7.40 -8.75 -0.68
CA ASP A 108 8.24 -7.55 -0.61
C ASP A 108 7.84 -6.49 -1.64
N GLU A 109 7.36 -6.91 -2.81
CA GLU A 109 6.84 -5.98 -3.82
C GLU A 109 5.58 -5.27 -3.34
N ILE A 110 4.64 -6.00 -2.71
CA ILE A 110 3.44 -5.40 -2.12
C ILE A 110 3.83 -4.36 -1.06
N LEU A 111 4.78 -4.69 -0.18
CA LEU A 111 5.32 -3.75 0.80
C LEU A 111 5.88 -2.49 0.12
N TYR A 112 6.71 -2.66 -0.92
CA TYR A 112 7.30 -1.54 -1.64
C TYR A 112 6.26 -0.64 -2.32
N VAL A 113 5.28 -1.24 -3.00
CA VAL A 113 4.21 -0.52 -3.70
C VAL A 113 3.33 0.25 -2.72
N LEU A 114 2.92 -0.38 -1.61
CA LEU A 114 2.14 0.28 -0.56
C LEU A 114 2.91 1.45 0.07
N MET A 115 4.22 1.31 0.31
CA MET A 115 5.06 2.40 0.83
C MET A 115 5.16 3.61 -0.12
N ASN A 116 4.85 3.42 -1.40
CA ASN A 116 4.70 4.51 -2.38
C ASN A 116 3.28 5.09 -2.45
N GLY A 117 2.39 4.60 -1.59
CA GLY A 117 1.03 5.06 -1.38
C GLY A 117 0.04 4.43 -2.34
N THR A 118 0.49 3.57 -3.25
CA THR A 118 -0.32 2.93 -4.27
C THR A 118 -1.10 1.79 -3.64
N GLY A 119 -2.42 1.79 -3.78
CA GLY A 119 -3.27 0.69 -3.30
C GLY A 119 -2.96 -0.59 -4.08
N VAL A 120 -3.13 -1.73 -3.43
CA VAL A 120 -2.81 -3.03 -4.04
C VAL A 120 -4.03 -3.94 -3.98
N GLY A 121 -4.55 -4.31 -5.14
CA GLY A 121 -5.37 -5.50 -5.26
C GLY A 121 -4.46 -6.72 -5.33
N PHE A 122 -4.81 -7.79 -4.63
CA PHE A 122 -4.02 -9.01 -4.69
C PHE A 122 -4.89 -10.24 -4.75
N SER A 123 -4.40 -11.30 -5.39
CA SER A 123 -5.09 -12.58 -5.44
C SER A 123 -4.36 -13.65 -4.63
N VAL A 124 -5.11 -14.27 -3.74
CA VAL A 124 -4.74 -15.49 -2.99
C VAL A 124 -5.57 -16.68 -3.45
N GLU A 125 -6.06 -16.63 -4.69
CA GLU A 125 -6.70 -17.79 -5.31
C GLU A 125 -5.74 -18.98 -5.35
N ARG A 126 -6.30 -20.17 -5.18
CA ARG A 126 -5.63 -21.47 -5.07
C ARG A 126 -4.65 -21.72 -6.20
N GLN A 127 -4.97 -21.33 -7.44
CA GLN A 127 -4.06 -21.51 -8.57
C GLN A 127 -2.73 -20.77 -8.35
N TYR A 128 -2.75 -19.59 -7.75
CA TYR A 128 -1.54 -18.80 -7.47
C TYR A 128 -0.85 -19.28 -6.20
N ILE A 129 -1.59 -19.47 -5.11
CA ILE A 129 -1.00 -19.95 -3.84
C ILE A 129 -0.32 -21.32 -4.00
N ASN A 130 -0.82 -22.16 -4.91
CA ASN A 130 -0.20 -23.45 -5.23
C ASN A 130 1.13 -23.32 -5.96
N GLU A 131 1.50 -22.17 -6.50
CA GLU A 131 2.82 -21.93 -7.12
C GLU A 131 3.89 -21.61 -6.06
N LEU A 132 3.49 -21.16 -4.87
CA LEU A 132 4.42 -20.91 -3.76
C LEU A 132 5.20 -22.18 -3.37
N PRO A 133 6.48 -22.03 -2.94
CA PRO A 133 7.27 -23.18 -2.51
C PRO A 133 6.73 -23.77 -1.20
N ARG A 134 7.09 -25.03 -0.95
CA ARG A 134 6.84 -25.68 0.36
C ARG A 134 7.79 -25.08 1.39
N ILE A 135 7.29 -24.77 2.58
CA ILE A 135 8.08 -24.28 3.70
C ILE A 135 8.86 -25.46 4.31
N ALA A 136 10.07 -25.17 4.81
CA ALA A 136 10.88 -26.13 5.54
C ALA A 136 10.12 -26.85 6.66
N GLU A 137 10.51 -28.08 6.94
CA GLU A 137 9.87 -28.91 7.98
C GLU A 137 10.38 -28.56 9.39
N GLU A 138 11.57 -27.95 9.47
CA GLU A 138 12.21 -27.57 10.72
C GLU A 138 12.69 -26.11 10.64
N PHE A 139 12.70 -25.43 11.79
CA PHE A 139 13.15 -24.05 11.91
C PHE A 139 14.28 -23.93 12.93
N PHE A 140 15.35 -23.25 12.55
CA PHE A 140 16.51 -23.02 13.40
C PHE A 140 16.85 -21.53 13.48
N PRO A 141 17.21 -21.01 14.66
CA PRO A 141 17.83 -19.69 14.77
C PRO A 141 19.08 -19.62 13.89
N SER A 142 19.24 -18.51 13.17
CA SER A 142 20.41 -18.23 12.34
C SER A 142 21.24 -17.11 12.97
N ASP A 143 22.56 -17.17 12.75
CA ASP A 143 23.48 -16.10 13.14
C ASP A 143 23.47 -14.92 12.17
N THR A 144 22.81 -15.07 11.02
CA THR A 144 22.61 -13.97 10.06
C THR A 144 21.82 -12.83 10.68
N VAL A 145 22.31 -11.61 10.49
CA VAL A 145 21.65 -10.36 10.89
C VAL A 145 21.25 -9.59 9.64
N ILE A 146 19.95 -9.39 9.43
CA ILE A 146 19.41 -8.56 8.35
C ILE A 146 19.57 -7.09 8.74
N MET A 147 20.41 -6.36 8.01
CA MET A 147 20.66 -4.94 8.26
C MET A 147 19.64 -4.08 7.51
N VAL A 148 18.73 -3.42 8.22
CA VAL A 148 17.65 -2.67 7.56
C VAL A 148 18.08 -1.22 7.29
N ALA A 149 18.06 -0.82 6.02
CA ALA A 149 18.36 0.56 5.63
C ALA A 149 17.14 1.47 5.81
N ASP A 150 17.37 2.74 6.18
CA ASP A 150 16.34 3.77 6.42
C ASP A 150 15.74 4.34 5.12
N SER A 151 15.12 3.46 4.34
CA SER A 151 14.44 3.80 3.09
C SER A 151 13.36 2.77 2.78
N LYS A 152 12.39 3.14 1.95
CA LYS A 152 11.33 2.23 1.47
C LYS A 152 11.93 0.97 0.83
N LEU A 153 12.94 1.15 -0.02
CA LEU A 153 13.63 0.03 -0.66
C LEU A 153 14.39 -0.84 0.35
N GLY A 154 14.97 -0.22 1.39
CA GLY A 154 15.63 -0.92 2.49
C GLY A 154 14.68 -1.85 3.25
N TRP A 155 13.48 -1.36 3.58
CA TRP A 155 12.44 -2.15 4.24
C TRP A 155 11.98 -3.33 3.37
N ALA A 156 11.72 -3.07 2.08
CA ALA A 156 11.32 -4.12 1.14
C ALA A 156 12.42 -5.19 0.96
N LYS A 157 13.69 -4.79 0.79
CA LYS A 157 14.81 -5.72 0.68
C LYS A 157 15.01 -6.57 1.94
N ALA A 158 14.93 -5.95 3.11
CA ALA A 158 15.03 -6.68 4.38
C ALA A 158 13.90 -7.69 4.54
N PHE A 159 12.67 -7.33 4.16
CA PHE A 159 11.55 -8.25 4.21
C PHE A 159 11.68 -9.39 3.19
N LYS A 160 12.19 -9.11 1.98
CA LYS A 160 12.53 -10.12 0.98
C LYS A 160 13.54 -11.14 1.51
N GLU A 161 14.61 -10.65 2.14
CA GLU A 161 15.63 -11.50 2.78
C GLU A 161 15.02 -12.37 3.88
N LEU A 162 14.23 -11.78 4.77
CA LEU A 162 13.54 -12.51 5.84
C LEU A 162 12.68 -13.64 5.28
N ILE A 163 11.77 -13.32 4.34
CA ILE A 163 10.85 -14.32 3.77
C ILE A 163 11.64 -15.44 3.07
N GLY A 164 12.70 -15.10 2.32
CA GLY A 164 13.56 -16.08 1.68
C GLY A 164 14.20 -17.05 2.68
N MET A 165 14.68 -16.53 3.81
CA MET A 165 15.26 -17.34 4.89
C MET A 165 14.22 -18.21 5.60
N LEU A 166 13.01 -17.70 5.83
CA LEU A 166 11.93 -18.46 6.46
C LEU A 166 11.48 -19.66 5.60
N TYR A 167 11.49 -19.54 4.27
CA TYR A 167 11.18 -20.67 3.39
C TYR A 167 12.17 -21.83 3.52
N ILE A 168 13.44 -21.54 3.83
CA ILE A 168 14.49 -22.54 4.05
C ILE A 168 14.67 -22.93 5.53
N GLY A 169 13.76 -22.50 6.41
CA GLY A 169 13.77 -22.87 7.84
C GLY A 169 14.79 -22.12 8.68
N GLN A 170 15.29 -20.97 8.21
CA GLN A 170 16.23 -20.14 8.98
C GLN A 170 15.51 -18.92 9.56
N ILE A 171 15.64 -18.73 10.87
CA ILE A 171 15.11 -17.55 11.58
C ILE A 171 16.27 -16.59 11.84
N PRO A 172 16.46 -15.55 11.01
CA PRO A 172 17.52 -14.57 11.23
C PRO A 172 17.19 -13.61 12.38
N ARG A 173 18.21 -12.86 12.80
CA ARG A 173 18.04 -11.64 13.58
C ARG A 173 17.95 -10.43 12.64
N TRP A 174 17.46 -9.29 13.12
CA TRP A 174 17.41 -8.05 12.34
C TRP A 174 17.91 -6.87 13.16
N ASP A 175 18.57 -5.93 12.47
CA ASP A 175 19.03 -4.67 13.06
C ASP A 175 18.27 -3.49 12.44
N LEU A 176 17.47 -2.83 13.28
CA LEU A 176 16.63 -1.68 12.95
C LEU A 176 17.26 -0.35 13.40
N SER A 177 18.47 -0.35 13.96
CA SER A 177 19.13 0.83 14.54
C SER A 177 19.32 2.00 13.56
N LYS A 178 19.36 1.70 12.26
CA LYS A 178 19.49 2.71 11.21
C LYS A 178 18.18 3.43 10.90
N ILE A 179 17.03 2.84 11.24
CA ILE A 179 15.71 3.40 10.94
C ILE A 179 15.47 4.62 11.82
N ARG A 180 15.02 5.71 11.20
CA ARG A 180 14.70 6.95 11.91
C ARG A 180 13.57 6.74 12.95
N PRO A 181 13.60 7.46 14.08
CA PRO A 181 12.58 7.32 15.11
C PRO A 181 11.19 7.80 14.64
N ALA A 182 10.16 7.33 15.33
CA ALA A 182 8.79 7.79 15.13
C ALA A 182 8.70 9.32 15.26
N GLY A 183 7.92 9.95 14.40
CA GLY A 183 7.73 11.39 14.38
C GLY A 183 8.78 12.18 13.57
N ALA A 184 9.87 11.55 13.12
CA ALA A 184 10.88 12.20 12.28
C ALA A 184 10.29 12.67 10.94
N PRO A 185 10.64 13.87 10.44
CA PRO A 185 10.05 14.42 9.22
C PRO A 185 10.47 13.64 7.96
N LEU A 186 9.51 13.46 7.04
CA LEU A 186 9.74 12.85 5.72
C LEU A 186 9.93 13.93 4.65
N LYS A 187 11.08 13.89 3.96
CA LYS A 187 11.48 14.96 3.02
C LYS A 187 10.71 14.99 1.70
N THR A 188 10.33 13.82 1.15
CA THR A 188 9.79 13.73 -0.22
C THR A 188 8.27 13.72 -0.27
N PHE A 189 7.64 12.79 0.44
CA PHE A 189 6.17 12.64 0.47
C PHE A 189 5.48 13.55 1.50
N GLY A 190 6.27 14.30 2.28
CA GLY A 190 5.78 15.03 3.45
C GLY A 190 5.35 14.11 4.60
N GLY A 191 5.04 14.70 5.76
CA GLY A 191 4.57 13.96 6.93
C GLY A 191 5.67 13.48 7.88
N ARG A 192 5.32 12.49 8.70
CA ARG A 192 6.19 11.95 9.76
C ARG A 192 6.36 10.44 9.64
N ALA A 193 7.53 9.95 10.04
CA ALA A 193 7.87 8.54 10.06
C ALA A 193 7.15 7.79 11.19
N SER A 194 6.86 6.51 10.97
CA SER A 194 6.22 5.63 11.96
C SER A 194 7.18 5.06 13.00
N GLY A 195 8.50 5.14 12.78
CA GLY A 195 9.49 4.45 13.59
C GLY A 195 9.78 3.01 13.10
N PRO A 196 10.72 2.30 13.74
CA PRO A 196 11.07 0.91 13.42
C PRO A 196 10.04 -0.12 13.90
N GLU A 197 9.27 0.17 14.95
CA GLU A 197 8.42 -0.79 15.66
C GLU A 197 7.37 -1.47 14.75
N PRO A 198 6.72 -0.78 13.80
CA PRO A 198 5.80 -1.44 12.88
C PRO A 198 6.49 -2.50 12.01
N LEU A 199 7.73 -2.24 11.54
CA LEU A 199 8.46 -3.20 10.71
C LEU A 199 8.83 -4.44 11.53
N GLU A 200 9.25 -4.25 12.77
CA GLU A 200 9.53 -5.35 13.70
C GLU A 200 8.30 -6.25 13.89
N ALA A 201 7.13 -5.64 14.13
CA ALA A 201 5.88 -6.38 14.28
C ALA A 201 5.48 -7.16 13.01
N LEU A 202 5.82 -6.66 11.81
CA LEU A 202 5.64 -7.42 10.56
C LEU A 202 6.60 -8.63 10.49
N PHE A 203 7.86 -8.44 10.88
CA PHE A 203 8.87 -9.50 10.85
C PHE A 203 8.50 -10.62 11.82
N GLU A 204 8.12 -10.27 13.05
CA GLU A 204 7.64 -11.24 14.04
C GLU A 204 6.39 -11.98 13.56
N PHE A 205 5.42 -11.26 12.99
CA PHE A 205 4.22 -11.87 12.44
C PHE A 205 4.55 -12.90 11.34
N ALA A 206 5.40 -12.52 10.38
CA ALA A 206 5.84 -13.42 9.32
C ALA A 206 6.54 -14.67 9.89
N VAL A 207 7.45 -14.51 10.86
CA VAL A 207 8.12 -15.63 11.53
C VAL A 207 7.08 -16.59 12.14
N GLN A 208 6.10 -16.08 12.89
CA GLN A 208 5.08 -16.93 13.51
C GLN A 208 4.20 -17.64 12.47
N THR A 209 3.75 -16.94 11.43
CA THR A 209 2.95 -17.53 10.36
C THR A 209 3.71 -18.67 9.67
N PHE A 210 4.99 -18.46 9.34
CA PHE A 210 5.81 -19.50 8.69
C PHE A 210 6.05 -20.70 9.60
N LYS A 211 6.27 -20.49 10.91
CA LYS A 211 6.41 -21.59 11.88
C LYS A 211 5.13 -22.42 12.01
N LEU A 212 3.95 -21.81 11.93
CA LEU A 212 2.66 -22.53 11.93
C LEU A 212 2.38 -23.26 10.60
N ALA A 213 3.09 -22.88 9.54
CA ALA A 213 2.99 -23.45 8.21
C ALA A 213 4.14 -24.39 7.85
N TYR A 214 4.93 -24.85 8.84
CA TYR A 214 6.05 -25.77 8.62
C TYR A 214 5.64 -27.01 7.81
N GLY A 215 6.50 -27.43 6.90
CA GLY A 215 6.28 -28.61 6.07
C GLY A 215 5.09 -28.54 5.09
N ARG A 216 4.47 -27.38 4.86
CA ARG A 216 3.42 -27.20 3.86
C ARG A 216 3.59 -25.89 3.09
N LYS A 217 2.73 -25.65 2.10
CA LYS A 217 2.60 -24.33 1.47
C LYS A 217 1.76 -23.43 2.38
N LEU A 218 1.95 -22.12 2.25
CA LEU A 218 1.04 -21.15 2.85
C LEU A 218 -0.38 -21.42 2.34
N SER A 219 -1.36 -21.32 3.22
CA SER A 219 -2.77 -21.27 2.81
C SER A 219 -3.11 -19.89 2.26
N SER A 220 -4.22 -19.80 1.53
CA SER A 220 -4.78 -18.52 1.06
C SER A 220 -4.99 -17.51 2.19
N LEU A 221 -5.50 -17.97 3.35
CA LEU A 221 -5.72 -17.12 4.52
C LEU A 221 -4.41 -16.62 5.13
N GLU A 222 -3.37 -17.44 5.22
CA GLU A 222 -2.06 -17.01 5.74
C GLU A 222 -1.37 -16.03 4.80
N ALA A 223 -1.42 -16.27 3.49
CA ALA A 223 -0.93 -15.33 2.50
C ALA A 223 -1.69 -14.00 2.57
N HIS A 224 -3.02 -14.06 2.70
CA HIS A 224 -3.87 -12.88 2.93
C HIS A 224 -3.46 -12.13 4.19
N ASP A 225 -3.28 -12.84 5.30
CA ASP A 225 -2.93 -12.24 6.58
C ASP A 225 -1.57 -11.56 6.57
N ILE A 226 -0.57 -12.16 5.91
CA ILE A 226 0.74 -11.52 5.71
C ILE A 226 0.56 -10.23 4.91
N VAL A 227 -0.20 -10.23 3.82
CA VAL A 227 -0.44 -9.03 3.01
C VAL A 227 -1.20 -7.95 3.79
N CYS A 228 -2.20 -8.32 4.57
CA CYS A 228 -2.92 -7.42 5.47
C CYS A 228 -1.99 -6.83 6.55
N LYS A 229 -1.09 -7.63 7.11
CA LYS A 229 -0.07 -7.16 8.06
C LYS A 229 0.91 -6.18 7.43
N ILE A 230 1.32 -6.41 6.17
CA ILE A 230 2.13 -5.46 5.41
C ILE A 230 1.40 -4.12 5.30
N ALA A 231 0.12 -4.13 4.93
CA ALA A 231 -0.65 -2.89 4.83
C ALA A 231 -0.80 -2.17 6.17
N GLU A 232 -0.87 -2.90 7.29
CA GLU A 232 -1.04 -2.34 8.64
C GLU A 232 0.14 -1.43 9.01
N ILE A 233 1.36 -1.83 8.64
CA ILE A 233 2.57 -1.09 9.01
C ILE A 233 2.82 0.13 8.11
N VAL A 234 2.11 0.24 6.99
CA VAL A 234 2.31 1.30 6.01
C VAL A 234 1.30 2.43 6.19
N VAL A 235 1.82 3.60 6.58
CA VAL A 235 1.07 4.86 6.59
C VAL A 235 1.86 5.92 5.81
N VAL A 236 1.40 6.22 4.59
CA VAL A 236 2.13 7.12 3.71
C VAL A 236 1.94 8.58 4.15
N GLY A 237 3.07 9.24 4.38
CA GLY A 237 3.15 10.59 4.91
C GLY A 237 2.54 10.73 6.31
N GLY A 238 2.31 9.64 7.05
CA GLY A 238 1.61 9.69 8.32
C GLY A 238 0.12 10.09 8.23
N VAL A 239 -0.45 10.19 7.03
CA VAL A 239 -1.83 10.68 6.83
C VAL A 239 -2.70 9.71 6.05
N ARG A 240 -2.12 8.88 5.16
CA ARG A 240 -2.87 7.99 4.28
C ARG A 240 -2.58 6.53 4.61
N ARG A 241 -3.59 5.84 5.14
CA ARG A 241 -3.56 4.38 5.34
C ARG A 241 -3.53 3.66 3.99
N SER A 242 -2.91 2.49 4.00
CA SER A 242 -3.00 1.52 2.90
C SER A 242 -4.44 1.13 2.61
N ALA A 243 -4.69 0.71 1.37
CA ALA A 243 -5.97 0.19 0.93
C ALA A 243 -5.71 -1.06 0.08
N LEU A 244 -6.42 -2.14 0.41
CA LEU A 244 -6.30 -3.42 -0.27
C LEU A 244 -7.65 -3.95 -0.75
N ILE A 245 -7.61 -4.74 -1.82
CA ILE A 245 -8.68 -5.69 -2.17
C ILE A 245 -8.06 -7.08 -2.28
N SER A 246 -8.62 -8.07 -1.57
CA SER A 246 -8.15 -9.45 -1.57
C SER A 246 -9.10 -10.33 -2.37
N LEU A 247 -8.58 -10.98 -3.40
CA LEU A 247 -9.32 -11.87 -4.29
C LEU A 247 -9.04 -13.33 -3.92
N SER A 248 -10.08 -14.16 -3.91
CA SER A 248 -10.00 -15.58 -3.54
C SER A 248 -11.01 -16.41 -4.35
N ASN A 249 -10.83 -17.73 -4.42
CA ASN A 249 -11.83 -18.56 -5.10
C ASN A 249 -13.12 -18.65 -4.29
N VAL A 250 -14.25 -18.80 -4.97
CA VAL A 250 -15.57 -19.02 -4.33
C VAL A 250 -15.56 -20.24 -3.41
N SER A 251 -14.83 -21.31 -3.78
CA SER A 251 -14.71 -22.54 -2.99
C SER A 251 -13.82 -22.43 -1.74
N ASP A 252 -13.21 -21.26 -1.50
CA ASP A 252 -12.32 -21.07 -0.36
C ASP A 252 -13.09 -20.58 0.87
N ASP A 253 -13.48 -21.53 1.72
CA ASP A 253 -14.20 -21.26 2.97
C ASP A 253 -13.36 -20.49 3.99
N ARG A 254 -12.03 -20.66 3.98
CA ARG A 254 -11.16 -19.93 4.91
C ARG A 254 -11.17 -18.43 4.61
N MET A 255 -11.14 -18.09 3.33
CA MET A 255 -11.28 -16.72 2.88
C MET A 255 -12.70 -16.19 3.02
N ARG A 256 -13.72 -17.06 2.90
CA ARG A 256 -15.13 -16.72 3.16
C ARG A 256 -15.33 -16.23 4.58
N ASP A 257 -14.78 -16.98 5.53
CA ASP A 257 -14.99 -16.73 6.95
C ASP A 257 -13.87 -15.89 7.58
N ALA A 258 -12.97 -15.32 6.77
CA ALA A 258 -11.80 -14.56 7.24
C ALA A 258 -12.20 -13.38 8.13
N LYS A 259 -13.38 -12.77 7.87
CA LYS A 259 -13.93 -11.64 8.62
C LYS A 259 -15.27 -12.00 9.31
N SER A 260 -15.44 -13.27 9.64
CA SER A 260 -16.54 -13.78 10.48
C SER A 260 -16.16 -13.80 11.96
N GLY A 261 -17.15 -13.74 12.86
CA GLY A 261 -16.92 -13.78 14.31
C GLY A 261 -16.14 -12.56 14.84
N GLN A 262 -15.37 -12.74 15.92
CA GLN A 262 -14.63 -11.64 16.59
C GLN A 262 -13.23 -11.39 15.98
N TRP A 263 -13.13 -11.37 14.65
CA TRP A 263 -11.85 -11.22 13.95
C TRP A 263 -11.13 -9.90 14.29
N TRP A 264 -11.85 -8.83 14.62
CA TRP A 264 -11.27 -7.53 14.97
C TRP A 264 -10.42 -7.54 16.25
N GLN A 265 -10.57 -8.56 17.12
CA GLN A 265 -9.79 -8.67 18.35
C GLN A 265 -8.44 -9.34 18.12
N ASN A 266 -8.41 -10.39 17.30
CA ASN A 266 -7.24 -11.25 17.13
C ASN A 266 -6.56 -11.12 15.76
N ASN A 267 -7.27 -10.55 14.78
CA ASN A 267 -6.84 -10.40 13.38
C ASN A 267 -7.22 -9.01 12.84
N ASN A 268 -6.95 -7.97 13.63
CA ASN A 268 -7.29 -6.58 13.32
C ASN A 268 -6.71 -6.11 11.96
N GLN A 269 -5.57 -6.66 11.53
CA GLN A 269 -4.94 -6.36 10.25
C GLN A 269 -5.86 -6.62 9.05
N ARG A 270 -6.80 -7.58 9.16
CA ARG A 270 -7.79 -7.91 8.11
C ARG A 270 -8.73 -6.75 7.80
N ALA A 271 -8.80 -5.72 8.65
CA ALA A 271 -9.59 -4.51 8.39
C ALA A 271 -9.07 -3.71 7.19
N LEU A 272 -7.84 -3.94 6.73
CA LEU A 272 -7.23 -3.16 5.65
C LEU A 272 -7.52 -3.69 4.24
N ALA A 273 -8.11 -4.88 4.14
CA ALA A 273 -8.54 -5.44 2.88
C ALA A 273 -10.06 -5.60 2.85
N ASN A 274 -10.62 -5.24 1.69
CA ASN A 274 -11.94 -5.68 1.30
C ASN A 274 -11.83 -7.04 0.59
N ASN A 275 -12.59 -8.04 1.04
CA ASN A 275 -12.50 -9.40 0.51
C ASN A 275 -13.55 -9.66 -0.58
N SER A 276 -13.15 -10.35 -1.65
CA SER A 276 -14.04 -10.71 -2.75
C SER A 276 -13.74 -12.10 -3.30
N ALA A 277 -14.79 -12.81 -3.71
CA ALA A 277 -14.69 -14.08 -4.40
C ALA A 277 -14.67 -13.88 -5.92
N CYS A 278 -13.75 -14.54 -6.61
CA CYS A 278 -13.64 -14.55 -8.07
C CYS A 278 -14.44 -15.73 -8.64
N TYR A 279 -15.48 -15.42 -9.40
CA TYR A 279 -16.31 -16.40 -10.09
C TYR A 279 -15.74 -16.66 -11.49
N THR A 280 -15.31 -17.90 -11.75
CA THR A 280 -14.85 -18.34 -13.08
C THR A 280 -15.99 -18.91 -13.92
N GLU A 281 -17.13 -19.20 -13.29
CA GLU A 281 -18.34 -19.72 -13.91
C GLU A 281 -19.57 -19.24 -13.15
N LYS A 282 -20.75 -19.40 -13.75
CA LYS A 282 -22.01 -19.09 -13.09
C LYS A 282 -22.20 -20.05 -11.91
N PRO A 283 -22.31 -19.55 -10.66
CA PRO A 283 -22.50 -20.43 -9.52
C PRO A 283 -23.85 -21.12 -9.60
N ASP A 284 -23.94 -22.33 -9.08
CA ASP A 284 -25.24 -22.90 -8.77
C ASP A 284 -25.94 -22.09 -7.66
N MET A 285 -27.23 -22.33 -7.50
CA MET A 285 -28.05 -21.58 -6.57
C MET A 285 -27.61 -21.80 -5.10
N GLY A 286 -27.07 -22.97 -4.76
CA GLY A 286 -26.57 -23.25 -3.42
C GLY A 286 -25.32 -22.44 -3.07
N ILE A 287 -24.33 -22.42 -3.97
CA ILE A 287 -23.10 -21.64 -3.82
C ILE A 287 -23.43 -20.15 -3.72
N PHE A 288 -24.32 -19.65 -4.59
CA PHE A 288 -24.75 -18.25 -4.54
C PHE A 288 -25.41 -17.90 -3.21
N MET A 289 -26.33 -18.75 -2.70
CA MET A 289 -26.96 -18.52 -1.41
C MET A 289 -25.97 -18.56 -0.24
N ASN A 290 -24.94 -19.41 -0.31
CA ASN A 290 -23.89 -19.44 0.71
C ASN A 290 -23.08 -18.15 0.75
N GLU A 291 -22.72 -17.58 -0.40
CA GLU A 291 -22.02 -16.30 -0.47
C GLU A 291 -22.91 -15.14 0.01
N TRP A 292 -24.20 -15.17 -0.34
CA TRP A 292 -25.16 -14.18 0.17
C TRP A 292 -25.34 -14.28 1.69
N LYS A 293 -25.40 -15.50 2.23
CA LYS A 293 -25.50 -15.74 3.67
C LYS A 293 -24.22 -15.30 4.39
N ALA A 294 -23.04 -15.56 3.84
CA ALA A 294 -21.77 -15.09 4.40
C ALA A 294 -21.76 -13.55 4.51
N LEU A 295 -22.14 -12.84 3.44
CA LEU A 295 -22.27 -11.38 3.45
C LEU A 295 -23.22 -10.87 4.54
N TYR A 296 -24.35 -11.55 4.74
CA TYR A 296 -25.30 -11.21 5.80
C TYR A 296 -24.75 -11.48 7.20
N ASP A 297 -24.14 -12.65 7.40
CA ASP A 297 -23.62 -13.11 8.71
C ASP A 297 -22.38 -12.33 9.14
N SER A 298 -21.53 -11.90 8.20
CA SER A 298 -20.27 -11.18 8.49
C SER A 298 -20.52 -9.79 9.08
N LYS A 299 -21.67 -9.16 8.77
CA LYS A 299 -22.03 -7.76 9.13
C LYS A 299 -20.99 -6.73 8.72
N SER A 300 -20.08 -7.07 7.82
CA SER A 300 -18.95 -6.23 7.41
C SER A 300 -19.21 -5.50 6.08
N GLY A 301 -20.28 -5.87 5.35
CA GLY A 301 -20.59 -5.32 4.03
C GLY A 301 -19.72 -5.89 2.90
N GLU A 302 -18.94 -6.92 3.22
CA GLU A 302 -18.07 -7.70 2.35
C GLU A 302 -18.22 -9.18 2.71
N ARG A 303 -17.53 -10.04 1.96
CA ARG A 303 -17.46 -11.48 2.26
C ARG A 303 -17.02 -11.69 3.72
#